data_AF-A0A497RRC0-F1
#
_entry.id   AF-A0A497RRC0-F1
#
_cell.length_a   1.000
_cell.length_b   1.000
_cell.length_c   1.000
_cell.angle_alpha   90.00
_cell.angle_beta   90.00
_cell.angle_gamma   90.00
#
_symmetry.space_group_name_H-M   'P 1'
#
loop_
_entity.id
_entity.type
_entity.pdbx_description
1 polymer ?
#
loop_
_entity_poly.entity_id
_entity_poly.type
_entity_poly.pdbx_seq_one_letter_code
_entity_poly.pdbx_strand_id
1 'polypeptide(L)'
;MGRYLALALVFVVALCGCVGEKTDKDYYNIAIEKEDPSVCDKIQNQSIRDTCYYFLAKAKGNLTICNGIHTYHYKVSCYHEVPITTTPTTTRETSQGDICEKIEPEIRTVLHTLAPPETIITYWERDKCYETLALKTNNEVFCDKMSTTSSRKGECYAILAMRRDQIHLCDKISQIKPLSHCYQLIAESKLNESICDLINYQPEIDICYSAVAKKKQNESLCRTDMCLRDLGISKKRPDLCAKIKSQSLRSYCFTEIAVSMQNLSICDMIDEQYAKDVCYEIINRERLNLSLCYKIKTDGVRFECFTDIAWGKDNISLCEIIDDVRKRDWCYQGAANDIEDLSYCKKIQEPVWKGWCVRHIAEKTKNIDLCNSLEDESAKYECKLQ
;
A
#
# COMPACT_ATOMS: atom_id res chain seq x y z
N MET A 1 31.60 11.37 92.17
CA MET A 1 31.02 10.01 92.25
C MET A 1 30.27 9.77 90.95
N GLY A 2 30.87 9.14 89.93
CA GLY A 2 30.82 7.69 89.77
C GLY A 2 29.51 7.29 89.07
N ARG A 3 29.52 7.15 87.72
CA ARG A 3 29.33 5.87 86.98
C ARG A 3 27.88 5.36 87.07
N TYR A 4 27.02 5.32 86.04
CA TYR A 4 27.10 4.84 84.65
C TYR A 4 25.84 5.36 83.90
N LEU A 5 25.90 5.77 82.63
CA LEU A 5 25.76 4.88 81.45
C LEU A 5 24.47 4.04 81.47
N ALA A 6 23.34 4.66 81.09
CA ALA A 6 22.18 4.05 80.41
C ALA A 6 21.01 5.04 80.42
N LEU A 7 20.89 5.90 79.40
CA LEU A 7 19.63 6.59 79.01
C LEU A 7 19.86 7.39 77.71
N ALA A 8 20.49 6.76 76.74
CA ALA A 8 20.28 7.11 75.34
C ALA A 8 19.54 5.92 74.76
N LEU A 9 18.21 6.01 74.57
CA LEU A 9 17.44 5.22 73.58
C LEU A 9 15.90 5.32 73.64
N VAL A 10 15.28 6.33 74.25
CA VAL A 10 13.82 6.50 74.07
C VAL A 10 13.48 7.98 73.97
N PHE A 11 12.71 8.35 72.94
CA PHE A 11 12.15 9.68 72.63
C PHE A 11 12.93 10.65 71.73
N VAL A 12 13.42 10.21 70.56
CA VAL A 12 13.38 11.06 69.35
C VAL A 12 13.29 10.19 68.09
N VAL A 13 12.13 9.59 67.78
CA VAL A 13 11.66 9.43 66.38
C VAL A 13 10.14 9.21 66.42
N ALA A 14 9.39 10.26 66.64
CA ALA A 14 8.03 10.37 66.12
C ALA A 14 7.93 11.76 65.53
N LEU A 15 7.40 11.85 64.30
CA LEU A 15 7.26 13.04 63.45
C LEU A 15 8.37 13.24 62.40
N CYS A 16 8.44 12.31 61.44
CA CYS A 16 8.54 12.68 60.03
C CYS A 16 7.54 11.81 59.26
N GLY A 17 6.25 12.14 59.40
CA GLY A 17 5.25 11.73 58.44
C GLY A 17 5.52 12.47 57.13
N CYS A 18 6.20 11.81 56.19
CA CYS A 18 6.20 12.18 54.79
C CYS A 18 5.36 11.15 54.04
N VAL A 19 4.04 11.16 54.24
CA VAL A 19 3.12 10.54 53.28
C VAL A 19 2.95 11.54 52.15
N GLY A 20 3.95 11.58 51.25
CA GLY A 20 3.77 12.22 49.95
C GLY A 20 2.76 11.39 49.16
N GLU A 21 1.84 12.06 48.45
CA GLU A 21 0.94 11.37 47.52
C GLU A 21 1.77 10.65 46.45
N LYS A 22 1.58 9.33 46.35
CA LYS A 22 2.28 8.51 45.35
C LYS A 22 1.74 8.83 43.96
N THR A 23 2.65 9.07 43.02
CA THR A 23 2.33 9.32 41.61
C THR A 23 2.14 8.01 40.85
N ASP A 24 1.58 8.08 39.64
CA ASP A 24 1.45 6.93 38.72
C ASP A 24 2.79 6.20 38.47
N LYS A 25 3.89 6.96 38.41
CA LYS A 25 5.24 6.42 38.25
C LYS A 25 5.71 5.66 39.49
N ASP A 26 5.31 6.09 40.68
CA ASP A 26 5.62 5.39 41.93
C ASP A 26 4.87 4.06 42.00
N TYR A 27 3.59 4.04 41.63
CA TYR A 27 2.83 2.79 41.55
C TYR A 27 3.38 1.83 40.49
N TYR A 28 3.77 2.33 39.32
CA TYR A 28 4.46 1.54 38.30
C TYR A 28 5.73 0.88 38.87
N ASN A 29 6.62 1.67 39.50
CA ASN A 29 7.86 1.14 40.06
C ASN A 29 7.60 0.09 41.16
N ILE A 30 6.62 0.33 42.04
CA ILE A 30 6.24 -0.62 43.09
C ILE A 30 5.69 -1.91 42.48
N ALA A 31 4.88 -1.83 41.42
CA ALA A 31 4.31 -2.98 40.75
C ALA A 31 5.40 -3.87 40.15
N ILE A 32 6.41 -3.26 39.52
CA ILE A 32 7.56 -3.98 38.94
C ILE A 32 8.45 -4.58 40.03
N GLU A 33 8.82 -3.81 41.06
CA GLU A 33 9.70 -4.26 42.14
C GLU A 33 9.09 -5.43 42.94
N LYS A 34 7.77 -5.40 43.16
CA LYS A 34 7.05 -6.45 43.89
C LYS A 34 6.52 -7.57 43.00
N GLU A 35 6.69 -7.42 41.69
CA GLU A 35 6.08 -8.27 40.66
C GLU A 35 4.57 -8.50 40.88
N ASP A 36 3.84 -7.48 41.34
CA ASP A 36 2.44 -7.58 41.74
C ASP A 36 1.53 -6.78 40.78
N PRO A 37 0.81 -7.46 39.86
CA PRO A 37 -0.08 -6.80 38.91
C PRO A 37 -1.22 -6.01 39.53
N SER A 38 -1.64 -6.33 40.76
CA SER A 38 -2.72 -5.61 41.44
C SER A 38 -2.34 -4.16 41.79
N VAL A 39 -1.05 -3.86 41.79
CA VAL A 39 -0.56 -2.49 42.00
C VAL A 39 -0.76 -1.63 40.74
N CYS A 40 -0.78 -2.23 39.54
CA CYS A 40 -1.05 -1.51 38.30
C CYS A 40 -2.47 -0.91 38.27
N ASP A 41 -3.44 -1.50 38.98
CA ASP A 41 -4.81 -0.99 39.11
C ASP A 41 -4.87 0.41 39.76
N LYS A 42 -3.82 0.79 40.51
CA LYS A 42 -3.74 2.10 41.20
C LYS A 42 -3.26 3.23 40.29
N ILE A 43 -2.79 2.90 39.08
CA ILE A 43 -2.27 3.85 38.10
C ILE A 43 -3.45 4.48 37.34
N GLN A 44 -3.55 5.81 37.41
CA GLN A 44 -4.63 6.57 36.79
C GLN A 44 -4.43 6.71 35.28
N ASN A 45 -3.21 7.05 34.84
CA ASN A 45 -2.87 7.18 33.43
C ASN A 45 -2.92 5.81 32.73
N GLN A 46 -3.86 5.66 31.79
CA GLN A 46 -4.09 4.41 31.06
C GLN A 46 -2.85 3.91 30.33
N SER A 47 -2.06 4.79 29.72
CA SER A 47 -0.84 4.39 29.00
C SER A 47 0.20 3.77 29.95
N ILE A 48 0.38 4.38 31.12
CA ILE A 48 1.31 3.88 32.15
C ILE A 48 0.79 2.57 32.76
N ARG A 49 -0.53 2.45 32.98
CA ARG A 49 -1.18 1.24 33.50
C ARG A 49 -1.04 0.06 32.54
N ASP A 50 -1.30 0.29 31.26
CA ASP A 50 -1.18 -0.71 30.22
C ASP A 50 0.28 -1.18 30.06
N THR A 51 1.22 -0.24 30.13
CA THR A 51 2.66 -0.52 30.15
C THR A 51 3.07 -1.35 31.38
N CYS A 52 2.48 -1.07 32.55
CA CYS A 52 2.70 -1.83 33.79
C CYS A 52 2.32 -3.30 33.63
N TYR A 53 1.10 -3.59 33.16
CA TYR A 53 0.63 -4.95 32.92
C TYR A 53 1.47 -5.66 31.85
N TYR A 54 1.84 -4.94 30.79
CA TYR A 54 2.67 -5.49 29.71
C TYR A 54 4.02 -6.02 30.22
N PHE A 55 4.76 -5.21 30.97
CA PHE A 55 6.07 -5.61 31.48
C PHE A 55 5.98 -6.72 32.52
N LEU A 56 4.95 -6.71 33.39
CA LEU A 56 4.73 -7.80 34.35
C LEU A 56 4.35 -9.11 33.67
N ALA A 57 3.52 -9.07 32.62
CA ALA A 57 3.20 -10.26 31.85
C ALA A 57 4.46 -10.88 31.24
N LYS A 58 5.35 -10.04 30.70
CA LYS A 58 6.63 -10.45 30.09
C LYS A 58 7.62 -11.01 31.11
N ALA A 59 7.77 -10.35 32.25
CA ALA A 59 8.66 -10.80 33.32
C ALA A 59 8.20 -12.14 33.92
N LYS A 60 6.88 -12.32 34.12
CA LYS A 60 6.33 -13.52 34.76
C LYS A 60 5.99 -14.65 33.79
N GLY A 61 6.08 -14.43 32.48
CA GLY A 61 5.64 -15.40 31.46
C GLY A 61 4.13 -15.72 31.56
N ASN A 62 3.33 -14.83 32.15
CA ASN A 62 1.94 -15.10 32.50
C ASN A 62 0.97 -14.22 31.70
N LEU A 63 0.35 -14.84 30.69
CA LEU A 63 -0.57 -14.18 29.78
C LEU A 63 -1.85 -13.67 30.44
N THR A 64 -2.23 -14.16 31.63
CA THR A 64 -3.43 -13.66 32.31
C THR A 64 -3.28 -12.21 32.76
N ILE A 65 -2.04 -11.74 32.93
CA ILE A 65 -1.72 -10.36 33.31
C ILE A 65 -2.04 -9.39 32.16
N CYS A 66 -1.91 -9.82 30.90
CA CYS A 66 -2.28 -9.02 29.72
C CYS A 66 -3.77 -8.63 29.71
N ASN A 67 -4.64 -9.31 30.47
CA ASN A 67 -6.06 -8.97 30.57
C ASN A 67 -6.29 -7.57 31.14
N GLY A 68 -5.40 -7.08 32.02
CA GLY A 68 -5.46 -5.75 32.63
C GLY A 68 -5.15 -4.60 31.67
N ILE A 69 -4.67 -4.89 30.45
CA ILE A 69 -4.39 -3.88 29.43
C ILE A 69 -5.69 -3.47 28.75
N HIS A 70 -5.96 -2.16 28.70
CA HIS A 70 -7.14 -1.57 28.07
C HIS A 70 -6.88 -1.08 26.65
N THR A 71 -5.70 -0.51 26.39
CA THR A 71 -5.34 -0.05 25.04
C THR A 71 -5.12 -1.25 24.14
N TYR A 72 -5.99 -1.33 23.12
CA TYR A 72 -6.11 -2.47 22.23
C TYR A 72 -4.77 -2.96 21.64
N HIS A 73 -4.00 -2.07 21.02
CA HIS A 73 -2.72 -2.40 20.40
C HIS A 73 -1.66 -2.94 21.39
N TYR A 74 -1.61 -2.40 22.62
CA TYR A 74 -0.69 -2.88 23.67
C TYR A 74 -1.09 -4.25 24.20
N LYS A 75 -2.40 -4.50 24.31
CA LYS A 75 -2.93 -5.79 24.76
C LYS A 75 -2.54 -6.90 23.79
N VAL A 76 -2.71 -6.64 22.49
CA VAL A 76 -2.30 -7.56 21.43
C VAL A 76 -0.80 -7.84 21.48
N SER A 77 0.02 -6.78 21.56
CA SER A 77 1.49 -6.92 21.66
C SER A 77 1.91 -7.78 22.86
N CYS A 78 1.21 -7.65 24.00
CA CYS A 78 1.44 -8.46 25.20
C CYS A 78 1.28 -9.96 24.94
N TYR A 79 0.21 -10.37 24.26
CA TYR A 79 0.00 -11.79 23.95
C TYR A 79 0.97 -12.35 22.91
N HIS A 80 1.61 -11.49 22.11
CA HIS A 80 2.59 -11.91 21.10
C HIS A 80 4.01 -12.09 21.66
N GLU A 81 4.45 -11.22 22.57
CA GLU A 81 5.85 -11.13 23.01
C GLU A 81 6.21 -11.92 24.28
N VAL A 82 5.23 -12.42 25.03
CA VAL A 82 5.47 -13.14 26.30
C VAL A 82 5.80 -14.62 26.01
N PRO A 83 7.01 -15.12 26.35
CA PRO A 83 7.41 -16.51 26.11
C PRO A 83 6.73 -17.49 27.07
N ILE A 84 6.35 -18.68 26.57
CA ILE A 84 5.65 -19.73 27.32
C ILE A 84 6.66 -20.71 27.93
N THR A 85 6.67 -20.88 29.25
CA THR A 85 7.33 -22.02 29.91
C THR A 85 6.42 -23.25 29.81
N THR A 86 6.79 -24.20 28.97
CA THR A 86 5.97 -25.38 28.67
C THR A 86 6.19 -26.50 29.69
N THR A 87 5.12 -26.94 30.35
CA THR A 87 4.95 -28.35 30.74
C THR A 87 3.70 -28.91 30.08
N PRO A 88 3.75 -30.09 29.45
CA PRO A 88 2.67 -30.61 28.62
C PRO A 88 1.61 -31.31 29.50
N THR A 89 0.40 -30.79 29.53
CA THR A 89 -0.80 -31.55 29.94
C THR A 89 -1.98 -31.21 29.04
N THR A 90 -2.62 -32.28 28.57
CA THR A 90 -3.58 -32.40 27.47
C THR A 90 -4.98 -31.86 27.76
N THR A 91 -5.11 -30.80 28.56
CA THR A 91 -6.42 -30.24 28.95
C THR A 91 -6.56 -28.72 28.75
N ARG A 92 -5.55 -28.04 28.18
CA ARG A 92 -5.57 -26.57 27.98
C ARG A 92 -6.15 -26.09 26.65
N GLU A 93 -6.38 -26.97 25.69
CA GLU A 93 -6.65 -26.61 24.28
C GLU A 93 -7.97 -25.85 24.05
N THR A 94 -9.00 -26.10 24.87
CA THR A 94 -10.28 -25.37 24.81
C THR A 94 -10.15 -23.91 25.24
N SER A 95 -9.37 -23.63 26.30
CA SER A 95 -9.24 -22.28 26.87
C SER A 95 -8.57 -21.23 25.95
N GLN A 96 -7.73 -21.66 25.01
CA GLN A 96 -6.98 -20.75 24.13
C GLN A 96 -7.83 -20.25 22.95
N GLY A 97 -8.70 -21.10 22.41
CA GLY A 97 -9.65 -20.71 21.35
C GLY A 97 -10.71 -19.72 21.85
N ASP A 98 -11.09 -19.80 23.14
CA ASP A 98 -12.06 -18.92 23.79
C ASP A 98 -11.60 -17.46 23.83
N ILE A 99 -10.29 -17.20 23.77
CA ILE A 99 -9.73 -15.84 23.72
C ILE A 99 -10.05 -15.20 22.37
N CYS A 100 -9.94 -15.93 21.27
CA CYS A 100 -10.26 -15.41 19.95
C CYS A 100 -11.77 -15.16 19.80
N GLU A 101 -12.63 -15.96 20.44
CA GLU A 101 -14.09 -15.76 20.40
C GLU A 101 -14.56 -14.46 21.07
N LYS A 102 -13.74 -13.91 21.98
CA LYS A 102 -14.00 -12.64 22.66
C LYS A 102 -13.59 -11.41 21.84
N ILE A 103 -12.99 -11.60 20.67
CA ILE A 103 -12.62 -10.51 19.77
C ILE A 103 -13.88 -10.10 18.99
N GLU A 104 -14.41 -8.92 19.30
CA GLU A 104 -15.56 -8.35 18.61
C GLU A 104 -15.24 -8.06 17.13
N PRO A 105 -16.19 -8.28 16.21
CA PRO A 105 -15.97 -7.93 14.82
C PRO A 105 -15.94 -6.41 14.62
N GLU A 106 -15.13 -5.97 13.68
CA GLU A 106 -15.16 -4.58 13.24
C GLU A 106 -16.43 -4.33 12.40
N ILE A 107 -17.23 -3.34 12.81
CA ILE A 107 -18.43 -2.92 12.11
C ILE A 107 -18.12 -1.60 11.40
N ARG A 108 -18.14 -1.62 10.07
CA ARG A 108 -17.97 -0.41 9.24
C ARG A 108 -19.26 -0.14 8.47
N THR A 109 -19.83 1.04 8.65
CA THR A 109 -20.95 1.52 7.83
C THR A 109 -20.38 2.26 6.63
N VAL A 110 -20.64 1.76 5.43
CA VAL A 110 -20.28 2.42 4.17
C VAL A 110 -21.47 3.25 3.70
N LEU A 111 -21.28 4.57 3.68
CA LEU A 111 -22.24 5.52 3.14
C LEU A 111 -22.04 5.60 1.63
N HIS A 112 -23.01 5.07 0.88
CA HIS A 112 -23.07 5.25 -0.57
C HIS A 112 -23.90 6.49 -0.89
N THR A 113 -23.48 7.27 -1.88
CA THR A 113 -24.15 8.52 -2.29
C THR A 113 -25.51 8.30 -2.95
N LEU A 114 -25.73 7.11 -3.53
CA LEU A 114 -26.94 6.75 -4.30
C LEU A 114 -27.57 5.42 -3.87
N ALA A 115 -27.10 4.83 -2.76
CA ALA A 115 -27.62 3.57 -2.23
C ALA A 115 -27.75 3.63 -0.70
N PRO A 116 -28.62 2.80 -0.09
CA PRO A 116 -28.73 2.72 1.37
C PRO A 116 -27.36 2.42 2.01
N PRO A 117 -27.10 2.90 3.25
CA PRO A 117 -25.87 2.58 3.95
C PRO A 117 -25.72 1.07 4.12
N GLU A 118 -24.58 0.53 3.71
CA GLU A 118 -24.27 -0.90 3.89
C GLU A 118 -23.44 -1.09 5.17
N THR A 119 -23.89 -2.00 6.03
CA THR A 119 -23.13 -2.41 7.22
C THR A 119 -22.25 -3.59 6.88
N ILE A 120 -20.94 -3.40 6.91
CA ILE A 120 -19.94 -4.45 6.70
C ILE A 120 -19.42 -4.89 8.07
N ILE A 121 -19.54 -6.18 8.36
CA ILE A 121 -18.99 -6.81 9.56
C ILE A 121 -17.77 -7.62 9.13
N THR A 122 -16.58 -7.30 9.66
CA THR A 122 -15.36 -8.04 9.36
C THR A 122 -14.80 -8.71 10.60
N TYR A 123 -14.27 -9.92 10.41
CA TYR A 123 -13.73 -10.76 11.48
C TYR A 123 -12.20 -10.88 11.39
N TRP A 124 -11.52 -9.88 10.81
CA TRP A 124 -10.10 -9.95 10.46
C TRP A 124 -9.21 -10.27 11.66
N GLU A 125 -9.42 -9.58 12.78
CA GLU A 125 -8.62 -9.74 14.00
C GLU A 125 -8.83 -11.10 14.66
N ARG A 126 -10.08 -11.56 14.69
CA ARG A 126 -10.44 -12.90 15.16
C ARG A 126 -9.80 -14.00 14.30
N ASP A 127 -9.94 -13.90 12.98
CA ASP A 127 -9.39 -14.89 12.05
C ASP A 127 -7.85 -14.92 12.14
N LYS A 128 -7.21 -13.77 12.31
CA LYS A 128 -5.75 -13.67 12.55
C LYS A 128 -5.32 -14.32 13.87
N CYS A 129 -6.13 -14.19 14.92
CA CYS A 129 -5.90 -14.86 16.20
C CYS A 129 -5.91 -16.39 16.02
N TYR A 130 -6.93 -16.92 15.35
CA TYR A 130 -7.03 -18.35 15.07
C TYR A 130 -5.92 -18.88 14.18
N GLU A 131 -5.56 -18.16 13.11
CA GLU A 131 -4.41 -18.49 12.27
C GLU A 131 -3.13 -18.60 13.10
N THR A 132 -2.87 -17.62 13.97
CA THR A 132 -1.69 -17.64 14.84
C THR A 132 -1.68 -18.86 15.77
N LEU A 133 -2.81 -19.20 16.39
CA LEU A 133 -2.93 -20.39 17.22
C LEU A 133 -2.72 -21.66 16.40
N ALA A 134 -3.34 -21.76 15.23
CA ALA A 134 -3.21 -22.89 14.32
C ALA A 134 -1.74 -23.15 13.97
N LEU A 135 -1.02 -22.10 13.59
CA LEU A 135 0.38 -22.21 13.17
C LEU A 135 1.33 -22.43 14.36
N LYS A 136 1.09 -21.85 15.53
CA LYS A 136 1.95 -22.08 16.72
C LYS A 136 1.78 -23.48 17.29
N THR A 137 0.54 -23.97 17.35
CA THR A 137 0.21 -25.28 17.90
C THR A 137 0.30 -26.40 16.87
N ASN A 138 0.45 -26.05 15.58
CA ASN A 138 0.34 -26.98 14.47
C ASN A 138 -0.96 -27.78 14.57
N ASN A 139 -2.12 -27.11 14.72
CA ASN A 139 -3.45 -27.71 14.89
C ASN A 139 -4.48 -27.01 13.97
N GLU A 140 -5.05 -27.76 13.02
CA GLU A 140 -5.95 -27.21 12.00
C GLU A 140 -7.36 -26.87 12.52
N VAL A 141 -7.74 -27.35 13.71
CA VAL A 141 -9.05 -27.05 14.33
C VAL A 141 -9.22 -25.54 14.51
N PHE A 142 -8.11 -24.80 14.70
CA PHE A 142 -8.17 -23.35 14.74
C PHE A 142 -8.42 -22.74 13.36
N CYS A 143 -7.90 -23.31 12.26
CA CYS A 143 -8.25 -22.86 10.90
C CYS A 143 -9.76 -23.06 10.61
N ASP A 144 -10.39 -24.09 11.19
CA ASP A 144 -11.84 -24.33 11.04
C ASP A 144 -12.70 -23.20 11.62
N LYS A 145 -12.25 -22.59 12.72
CA LYS A 145 -12.93 -21.48 13.40
C LYS A 145 -12.86 -20.14 12.64
N MET A 146 -12.02 -20.05 11.60
CA MET A 146 -11.91 -18.84 10.78
C MET A 146 -13.10 -18.67 9.84
N SER A 147 -13.40 -17.41 9.49
CA SER A 147 -14.44 -17.09 8.49
C SER A 147 -14.21 -17.84 7.18
N THR A 148 -15.28 -18.43 6.66
CA THR A 148 -15.29 -19.22 5.42
C THR A 148 -15.03 -18.39 4.16
N THR A 149 -15.20 -17.07 4.23
CA THR A 149 -14.92 -16.15 3.12
C THR A 149 -13.49 -15.62 3.12
N SER A 150 -12.73 -15.88 4.19
CA SER A 150 -11.39 -15.33 4.39
C SER A 150 -10.36 -16.10 3.57
N SER A 151 -9.61 -15.41 2.69
CA SER A 151 -8.47 -16.00 1.98
C SER A 151 -7.41 -16.56 2.94
N ARG A 152 -7.29 -15.96 4.14
CA ARG A 152 -6.42 -16.41 5.23
C ARG A 152 -6.72 -17.83 5.68
N LYS A 153 -7.98 -18.29 5.57
CA LYS A 153 -8.33 -19.69 5.88
C LYS A 153 -7.59 -20.65 4.94
N GLY A 154 -7.49 -20.30 3.66
CA GLY A 154 -6.70 -21.05 2.67
C GLY A 154 -5.21 -21.07 3.01
N GLU A 155 -4.65 -19.93 3.42
CA GLU A 155 -3.25 -19.81 3.83
C GLU A 155 -2.93 -20.63 5.09
N CYS A 156 -3.78 -20.55 6.11
CA CYS A 156 -3.69 -21.34 7.34
C CYS A 156 -3.56 -22.84 7.03
N TYR A 157 -4.48 -23.34 6.20
CA TYR A 157 -4.48 -24.72 5.75
C TYR A 157 -3.26 -25.08 4.90
N ALA A 158 -2.83 -24.21 3.97
CA ALA A 158 -1.68 -24.46 3.13
C ALA A 158 -0.39 -24.64 3.94
N ILE A 159 -0.17 -23.79 4.95
CA ILE A 159 1.02 -23.87 5.80
C ILE A 159 1.03 -25.17 6.61
N LEU A 160 -0.10 -25.56 7.21
CA LEU A 160 -0.21 -26.82 7.94
C LEU A 160 -0.04 -28.03 7.01
N ALA A 161 -0.64 -28.00 5.82
CA ALA A 161 -0.48 -29.00 4.77
C ALA A 161 0.99 -29.18 4.38
N MET A 162 1.74 -28.10 4.21
CA MET A 162 3.17 -28.17 3.89
C MET A 162 4.02 -28.70 5.05
N ARG A 163 3.74 -28.26 6.30
CA ARG A 163 4.49 -28.72 7.49
C ARG A 163 4.31 -30.21 7.78
N ARG A 164 3.13 -30.73 7.49
CA ARG A 164 2.78 -32.14 7.74
C ARG A 164 2.90 -33.02 6.50
N ASP A 165 3.21 -32.43 5.34
CA ASP A 165 3.13 -33.06 4.02
C ASP A 165 1.76 -33.73 3.73
N GLN A 166 0.69 -33.07 4.15
CA GLN A 166 -0.69 -33.52 4.04
C GLN A 166 -1.51 -32.56 3.18
N ILE A 167 -1.34 -32.66 1.86
CA ILE A 167 -2.01 -31.77 0.89
C ILE A 167 -3.55 -31.82 0.98
N HIS A 168 -4.11 -32.97 1.34
CA HIS A 168 -5.54 -33.18 1.53
C HIS A 168 -6.15 -32.34 2.67
N LEU A 169 -5.33 -31.69 3.51
CA LEU A 169 -5.85 -30.73 4.48
C LEU A 169 -6.59 -29.56 3.80
N CYS A 170 -6.23 -29.20 2.56
CA CYS A 170 -6.99 -28.21 1.79
C CYS A 170 -8.44 -28.66 1.50
N ASP A 171 -8.72 -29.98 1.41
CA ASP A 171 -10.07 -30.51 1.12
C ASP A 171 -11.10 -30.21 2.22
N LYS A 172 -10.64 -29.81 3.41
CA LYS A 172 -11.51 -29.33 4.49
C LYS A 172 -12.15 -27.97 4.17
N ILE A 173 -11.69 -27.26 3.13
CA ILE A 173 -12.22 -25.96 2.73
C ILE A 173 -13.33 -26.13 1.71
N SER A 174 -14.56 -25.76 2.07
CA SER A 174 -15.71 -25.88 1.16
C SER A 174 -15.81 -24.76 0.13
N GLN A 175 -15.22 -23.59 0.40
CA GLN A 175 -15.36 -22.40 -0.43
C GLN A 175 -14.28 -22.34 -1.50
N ILE A 176 -14.69 -22.14 -2.75
CA ILE A 176 -13.82 -22.21 -3.93
C ILE A 176 -12.60 -21.28 -3.82
N LYS A 177 -12.78 -20.03 -3.39
CA LYS A 177 -11.69 -19.05 -3.29
C LYS A 177 -10.59 -19.43 -2.29
N PRO A 178 -10.89 -19.63 -0.98
CA PRO A 178 -9.85 -20.05 -0.04
C PRO A 178 -9.31 -21.45 -0.34
N LEU A 179 -10.11 -22.37 -0.91
CA LEU A 179 -9.64 -23.67 -1.36
C LEU A 179 -8.58 -23.52 -2.46
N SER A 180 -8.89 -22.73 -3.49
CA SER A 180 -7.98 -22.47 -4.61
C SER A 180 -6.71 -21.79 -4.14
N HIS A 181 -6.82 -20.84 -3.20
CA HIS A 181 -5.66 -20.19 -2.60
C HIS A 181 -4.78 -21.17 -1.81
N CYS A 182 -5.38 -22.12 -1.09
CA CYS A 182 -4.64 -23.19 -0.39
C CYS A 182 -3.78 -23.99 -1.37
N TYR A 183 -4.39 -24.52 -2.43
CA TYR A 183 -3.69 -25.29 -3.45
C TYR A 183 -2.65 -24.47 -4.20
N GLN A 184 -2.95 -23.23 -4.55
CA GLN A 184 -2.02 -22.31 -5.22
C GLN A 184 -0.75 -22.11 -4.39
N LEU A 185 -0.85 -21.79 -3.10
CA LEU A 185 0.32 -21.55 -2.26
C LEU A 185 1.23 -22.79 -2.16
N ILE A 186 0.64 -23.98 -2.08
CA ILE A 186 1.40 -25.24 -2.07
C ILE A 186 2.04 -25.47 -3.45
N ALA A 187 1.32 -25.23 -4.55
CA ALA A 187 1.83 -25.35 -5.91
C ALA A 187 3.03 -24.43 -6.16
N GLU A 188 2.96 -23.17 -5.70
CA GLU A 188 4.05 -22.20 -5.79
C GLU A 188 5.25 -22.60 -4.93
N SER A 189 5.00 -23.02 -3.68
CA SER A 189 6.06 -23.42 -2.73
C SER A 189 6.81 -24.67 -3.18
N LYS A 190 6.07 -25.68 -3.67
CA LYS A 190 6.65 -26.92 -4.20
C LYS A 190 7.12 -26.81 -5.65
N LEU A 191 6.84 -25.68 -6.33
CA LEU A 191 7.02 -25.52 -7.78
C LEU A 191 6.42 -26.71 -8.55
N ASN A 192 5.19 -27.09 -8.21
CA ASN A 192 4.48 -28.21 -8.83
C ASN A 192 3.11 -27.76 -9.35
N GLU A 193 3.01 -27.58 -10.66
CA GLU A 193 1.81 -27.15 -11.37
C GLU A 193 0.69 -28.19 -11.36
N SER A 194 1.00 -29.48 -11.20
CA SER A 194 -0.03 -30.52 -11.16
C SER A 194 -0.97 -30.38 -9.97
N ILE A 195 -0.55 -29.64 -8.93
CA ILE A 195 -1.38 -29.31 -7.78
C ILE A 195 -2.54 -28.40 -8.18
N CYS A 196 -2.37 -27.55 -9.20
CA CYS A 196 -3.44 -26.69 -9.71
C CYS A 196 -4.60 -27.49 -10.32
N ASP A 197 -4.37 -28.74 -10.73
CA ASP A 197 -5.42 -29.63 -11.26
C ASP A 197 -6.37 -30.15 -10.17
N LEU A 198 -6.05 -29.94 -8.89
CA LEU A 198 -6.93 -30.25 -7.76
C LEU A 198 -8.03 -29.21 -7.55
N ILE A 199 -7.98 -28.08 -8.27
CA ILE A 199 -8.99 -27.03 -8.22
C ILE A 199 -10.11 -27.34 -9.23
N ASN A 200 -11.38 -27.16 -8.85
CA ASN A 200 -12.54 -27.52 -9.66
C ASN A 200 -13.24 -26.34 -10.35
N TYR A 201 -12.54 -25.22 -10.53
CA TYR A 201 -13.09 -24.00 -11.14
C TYR A 201 -12.07 -23.32 -12.06
N GLN A 202 -12.36 -23.30 -13.37
CA GLN A 202 -11.39 -22.94 -14.41
C GLN A 202 -10.68 -21.59 -14.19
N PRO A 203 -11.37 -20.49 -13.83
CA PRO A 203 -10.67 -19.22 -13.59
C PRO A 203 -9.61 -19.29 -12.50
N GLU A 204 -9.85 -20.07 -11.44
CA GLU A 204 -8.90 -20.24 -10.33
C GLU A 204 -7.77 -21.21 -10.69
N ILE A 205 -8.05 -22.24 -11.51
CA ILE A 205 -7.01 -23.08 -12.12
C ILE A 205 -6.04 -22.20 -12.90
N ASP A 206 -6.54 -21.32 -13.77
CA ASP A 206 -5.71 -20.46 -14.61
C ASP A 206 -4.88 -19.47 -13.78
N ILE A 207 -5.42 -18.96 -12.67
CA ILE A 207 -4.70 -18.13 -11.69
C ILE A 207 -3.56 -18.94 -11.05
N CYS A 208 -3.84 -20.16 -10.59
CA CYS A 208 -2.84 -21.04 -9.98
C CYS A 208 -1.69 -21.35 -10.94
N TYR A 209 -2.00 -21.78 -12.16
CA TYR A 209 -1.00 -22.04 -13.20
C TYR A 209 -0.17 -20.78 -13.51
N SER A 210 -0.80 -19.61 -13.58
CA SER A 210 -0.11 -18.34 -13.81
C SER A 210 0.85 -17.99 -12.66
N ALA A 211 0.49 -18.30 -11.41
CA ALA A 211 1.35 -18.09 -10.26
C ALA A 211 2.60 -19.01 -10.30
N VAL A 212 2.40 -20.29 -10.58
CA VAL A 212 3.50 -21.26 -10.74
C VAL A 212 4.38 -20.89 -11.95
N ALA A 213 3.80 -20.48 -13.06
CA ALA A 213 4.52 -20.00 -14.25
C ALA A 213 5.47 -18.85 -13.93
N LYS A 214 5.02 -17.87 -13.13
CA LYS A 214 5.83 -16.73 -12.68
C LYS A 214 6.97 -17.16 -11.76
N LYS A 215 6.70 -18.06 -10.80
CA LYS A 215 7.75 -18.58 -9.90
C LYS A 215 8.80 -19.41 -10.62
N LYS A 216 8.37 -20.25 -11.57
CA LYS A 216 9.27 -21.04 -12.42
C LYS A 216 9.94 -20.25 -13.52
N GLN A 217 9.47 -19.04 -13.81
CA GLN A 217 9.83 -18.31 -15.01
C GLN A 217 9.61 -19.18 -16.27
N ASN A 218 8.47 -19.88 -16.36
CA ASN A 218 8.15 -20.77 -17.48
C ASN A 218 6.87 -20.33 -18.20
N GLU A 219 7.01 -19.75 -19.38
CA GLU A 219 5.90 -19.27 -20.20
C GLU A 219 4.98 -20.38 -20.73
N SER A 220 5.43 -21.64 -20.80
CA SER A 220 4.59 -22.74 -21.29
C SER A 220 3.41 -23.04 -20.37
N LEU A 221 3.49 -22.58 -19.12
CA LEU A 221 2.45 -22.73 -18.11
C LEU A 221 1.42 -21.58 -18.12
N CYS A 222 1.67 -20.50 -18.88
CA CYS A 222 0.74 -19.39 -18.94
C CYS A 222 -0.56 -19.77 -19.65
N ARG A 223 -1.68 -19.67 -18.93
CA ARG A 223 -3.03 -19.89 -19.46
C ARG A 223 -3.81 -18.61 -19.74
N THR A 224 -3.30 -17.47 -19.25
CA THR A 224 -3.93 -16.16 -19.40
C THR A 224 -3.00 -15.19 -20.11
N ASP A 225 -3.59 -14.23 -20.83
CA ASP A 225 -2.84 -13.11 -21.40
C ASP A 225 -2.10 -12.30 -20.33
N MET A 226 -2.67 -12.19 -19.13
CA MET A 226 -2.03 -11.49 -18.01
C MET A 226 -0.71 -12.16 -17.60
N CYS A 227 -0.67 -13.50 -17.56
CA CYS A 227 0.54 -14.25 -17.29
C CYS A 227 1.63 -13.99 -18.33
N LEU A 228 1.27 -14.04 -19.62
CA LEU A 228 2.21 -13.78 -20.72
C LEU A 228 2.76 -12.36 -20.67
N ARG A 229 1.91 -11.37 -20.37
CA ARG A 229 2.29 -9.97 -20.20
C ARG A 229 3.27 -9.78 -19.05
N ASP A 230 2.98 -10.33 -17.88
CA ASP A 230 3.84 -10.19 -16.71
C ASP A 230 5.20 -10.87 -16.90
N LEU A 231 5.23 -12.06 -17.53
CA LEU A 231 6.48 -12.73 -17.90
C LEU A 231 7.23 -12.00 -19.01
N GLY A 232 6.53 -11.47 -20.01
CA GLY A 232 7.11 -10.68 -21.10
C GLY A 232 7.85 -9.46 -20.55
N ILE A 233 7.19 -8.70 -19.66
CA ILE A 233 7.77 -7.50 -19.04
C ILE A 233 8.95 -7.87 -18.14
N SER A 234 8.78 -8.82 -17.21
CA SER A 234 9.84 -9.19 -16.25
C SER A 234 11.07 -9.79 -16.92
N LYS A 235 10.89 -10.58 -17.99
CA LYS A 235 12.00 -11.14 -18.78
C LYS A 235 12.51 -10.22 -19.89
N LYS A 236 11.88 -9.06 -20.12
CA LYS A 236 12.15 -8.18 -21.27
C LYS A 236 12.11 -8.93 -22.61
N ARG A 237 11.08 -9.76 -22.80
CA ARG A 237 10.86 -10.61 -23.98
C ARG A 237 9.61 -10.19 -24.76
N PRO A 238 9.74 -9.35 -25.80
CA PRO A 238 8.62 -8.91 -26.63
C PRO A 238 7.89 -10.05 -27.35
N ASP A 239 8.58 -11.15 -27.64
CA ASP A 239 7.99 -12.32 -28.28
C ASP A 239 6.88 -12.98 -27.44
N LEU A 240 6.90 -12.79 -26.12
CA LEU A 240 5.81 -13.22 -25.24
C LEU A 240 4.59 -12.31 -25.35
N CYS A 241 4.80 -10.99 -25.54
CA CYS A 241 3.71 -10.05 -25.80
C CYS A 241 2.96 -10.38 -27.10
N ALA A 242 3.68 -10.84 -28.14
CA ALA A 242 3.08 -11.23 -29.42
C ALA A 242 2.05 -12.37 -29.29
N LYS A 243 2.13 -13.19 -28.23
CA LYS A 243 1.19 -14.30 -27.97
C LYS A 243 -0.10 -13.86 -27.28
N ILE A 244 -0.18 -12.60 -26.82
CA ILE A 244 -1.34 -12.05 -26.12
C ILE A 244 -2.48 -11.81 -27.11
N LYS A 245 -3.68 -12.31 -26.77
CA LYS A 245 -4.88 -12.17 -27.60
C LYS A 245 -5.50 -10.77 -27.49
N SER A 246 -5.61 -10.24 -26.28
CA SER A 246 -6.15 -8.90 -26.03
C SER A 246 -5.24 -7.82 -26.63
N GLN A 247 -5.73 -7.08 -27.62
CA GLN A 247 -4.96 -6.07 -28.34
C GLN A 247 -4.45 -4.96 -27.40
N SER A 248 -5.30 -4.44 -26.50
CA SER A 248 -4.90 -3.40 -25.56
C SER A 248 -3.81 -3.88 -24.61
N LEU A 249 -3.93 -5.13 -24.14
CA LEU A 249 -2.96 -5.75 -23.24
C LEU A 249 -1.64 -6.05 -23.93
N ARG A 250 -1.70 -6.44 -25.20
CA ARG A 250 -0.54 -6.68 -26.06
C ARG A 250 0.22 -5.38 -26.30
N SER A 251 -0.47 -4.31 -26.69
CA SER A 251 0.11 -2.98 -26.86
C SER A 251 0.79 -2.51 -25.58
N TYR A 252 0.11 -2.63 -24.43
CA TYR A 252 0.68 -2.28 -23.13
C TYR A 252 1.97 -3.06 -22.82
N CYS A 253 1.96 -4.38 -23.04
CA CYS A 253 3.14 -5.23 -22.84
C CYS A 253 4.34 -4.76 -23.68
N PHE A 254 4.11 -4.47 -24.97
CA PHE A 254 5.17 -3.96 -25.84
C PHE A 254 5.68 -2.60 -25.37
N THR A 255 4.80 -1.66 -25.00
CA THR A 255 5.18 -0.33 -24.52
C THR A 255 6.05 -0.40 -23.26
N GLU A 256 5.67 -1.18 -22.25
CA GLU A 256 6.44 -1.34 -21.01
C GLU A 256 7.86 -1.89 -21.28
N ILE A 257 7.98 -2.88 -22.17
CA ILE A 257 9.30 -3.39 -22.55
C ILE A 257 10.08 -2.36 -23.35
N ALA A 258 9.44 -1.67 -24.30
CA ALA A 258 10.07 -0.63 -25.12
C ALA A 258 10.65 0.50 -24.27
N VAL A 259 9.88 0.98 -23.28
CA VAL A 259 10.28 2.05 -22.35
C VAL A 259 11.41 1.57 -21.43
N SER A 260 11.24 0.42 -20.78
CA SER A 260 12.25 -0.11 -19.84
C SER A 260 13.58 -0.51 -20.52
N MET A 261 13.55 -0.79 -21.82
CA MET A 261 14.74 -1.07 -22.63
C MET A 261 15.22 0.12 -23.45
N GLN A 262 14.46 1.22 -23.47
CA GLN A 262 14.72 2.36 -24.34
C GLN A 262 14.85 1.94 -25.83
N ASN A 263 14.04 0.95 -26.27
CA ASN A 263 14.12 0.37 -27.60
C ASN A 263 12.88 0.68 -28.45
N LEU A 264 13.03 1.66 -29.35
CA LEU A 264 11.98 2.12 -30.26
C LEU A 264 11.49 1.05 -31.24
N SER A 265 12.31 0.05 -31.59
CA SER A 265 11.90 -1.00 -32.52
C SER A 265 10.79 -1.90 -31.95
N ILE A 266 10.58 -1.86 -30.63
CA ILE A 266 9.51 -2.59 -29.98
C ILE A 266 8.17 -1.84 -30.14
N CYS A 267 8.19 -0.50 -30.13
CA CYS A 267 7.00 0.29 -30.50
C CYS A 267 6.53 -0.02 -31.92
N ASP A 268 7.45 -0.40 -32.82
CA ASP A 268 7.10 -0.82 -34.18
C ASP A 268 6.27 -2.10 -34.24
N MET A 269 6.27 -2.92 -33.17
CA MET A 269 5.49 -4.16 -33.05
C MET A 269 4.04 -3.90 -32.60
N ILE A 270 3.67 -2.65 -32.28
CA ILE A 270 2.32 -2.28 -31.85
C ILE A 270 1.45 -2.01 -33.09
N ASP A 271 0.36 -2.76 -33.22
CA ASP A 271 -0.55 -2.67 -34.38
C ASP A 271 -1.41 -1.39 -34.35
N GLU A 272 -1.87 -1.00 -33.16
CA GLU A 272 -2.74 0.16 -33.01
C GLU A 272 -1.93 1.46 -33.10
N GLN A 273 -2.25 2.29 -34.09
CA GLN A 273 -1.49 3.52 -34.36
C GLN A 273 -1.44 4.48 -33.16
N TYR A 274 -2.55 4.65 -32.42
CA TYR A 274 -2.57 5.52 -31.24
C TYR A 274 -1.62 5.00 -30.15
N ALA A 275 -1.71 3.72 -29.77
CA ALA A 275 -0.80 3.13 -28.78
C ALA A 275 0.67 3.11 -29.25
N LYS A 276 0.92 2.88 -30.55
CA LYS A 276 2.27 2.96 -31.14
C LYS A 276 2.86 4.36 -31.00
N ASP A 277 2.07 5.37 -31.30
CA ASP A 277 2.44 6.78 -31.19
C ASP A 277 2.71 7.17 -29.74
N VAL A 278 1.87 6.75 -28.80
CA VAL A 278 2.09 6.92 -27.35
C VAL A 278 3.36 6.23 -26.90
N CYS A 279 3.68 5.04 -27.39
CA CYS A 279 4.94 4.36 -27.08
C CYS A 279 6.17 5.19 -27.49
N TYR A 280 6.16 5.78 -28.68
CA TYR A 280 7.23 6.67 -29.11
C TYR A 280 7.34 7.94 -28.27
N GLU A 281 6.20 8.53 -27.94
CA GLU A 281 6.13 9.76 -27.15
C GLU A 281 6.73 9.55 -25.75
N ILE A 282 6.34 8.48 -25.04
CA ILE A 282 6.86 8.18 -23.69
C ILE A 282 8.38 8.01 -23.71
N ILE A 283 8.92 7.26 -24.68
CA ILE A 283 10.38 7.08 -24.81
C ILE A 283 11.06 8.42 -25.16
N ASN A 284 10.38 9.28 -25.93
CA ASN A 284 10.95 10.54 -26.35
C ASN A 284 11.00 11.59 -25.25
N ARG A 285 10.13 11.54 -24.23
CA ARG A 285 10.15 12.47 -23.09
C ARG A 285 11.52 12.54 -22.41
N GLU A 286 12.22 11.41 -22.31
CA GLU A 286 13.57 11.37 -21.71
C GLU A 286 14.68 11.76 -22.70
N ARG A 287 14.46 11.62 -24.00
CA ARG A 287 15.48 11.86 -25.05
C ARG A 287 15.43 13.26 -25.62
N LEU A 288 14.25 13.87 -25.62
CA LEU A 288 13.95 15.14 -26.25
C LEU A 288 14.46 15.18 -27.70
N ASN A 289 14.21 14.11 -28.46
CA ASN A 289 14.67 13.91 -29.83
C ASN A 289 13.55 14.29 -30.82
N LEU A 290 13.73 15.42 -31.49
CA LEU A 290 12.76 15.97 -32.43
C LEU A 290 12.42 15.01 -33.59
N SER A 291 13.39 14.21 -34.04
CA SER A 291 13.18 13.24 -35.13
C SER A 291 12.11 12.18 -34.79
N LEU A 292 11.87 11.91 -33.51
CA LEU A 292 10.84 10.97 -33.07
C LEU A 292 9.44 11.57 -33.15
N CYS A 293 9.28 12.87 -32.89
CA CYS A 293 7.97 13.52 -33.05
C CYS A 293 7.47 13.45 -34.50
N TYR A 294 8.37 13.50 -35.48
CA TYR A 294 8.00 13.32 -36.90
C TYR A 294 7.59 11.89 -37.26
N LYS A 295 7.90 10.88 -36.44
CA LYS A 295 7.40 9.51 -36.64
C LYS A 295 5.98 9.30 -36.14
N ILE A 296 5.51 10.19 -35.25
CA ILE A 296 4.18 10.11 -34.65
C ILE A 296 3.14 10.59 -35.66
N LYS A 297 2.10 9.78 -35.90
CA LYS A 297 1.05 10.12 -36.87
C LYS A 297 -0.18 10.74 -36.23
N THR A 298 -0.51 10.32 -35.01
CA THR A 298 -1.64 10.81 -34.25
C THR A 298 -1.40 12.27 -33.88
N ASP A 299 -2.22 13.16 -34.42
CA ASP A 299 -1.98 14.60 -34.35
C ASP A 299 -1.91 15.16 -32.92
N GLY A 300 -2.76 14.65 -32.00
CA GLY A 300 -2.71 15.02 -30.58
C GLY A 300 -1.39 14.61 -29.91
N VAL A 301 -0.99 13.35 -30.06
CA VAL A 301 0.25 12.81 -29.47
C VAL A 301 1.49 13.47 -30.08
N ARG A 302 1.45 13.77 -31.39
CA ARG A 302 2.53 14.47 -32.08
C ARG A 302 2.69 15.89 -31.56
N PHE A 303 1.58 16.58 -31.36
CA PHE A 303 1.56 17.92 -30.77
C PHE A 303 2.18 17.90 -29.37
N GLU A 304 1.74 16.98 -28.49
CA GLU A 304 2.31 16.79 -27.15
C GLU A 304 3.82 16.55 -27.21
N CYS A 305 4.28 15.71 -28.13
CA CYS A 305 5.71 15.46 -28.33
C CYS A 305 6.50 16.73 -28.67
N PHE A 306 5.98 17.61 -29.54
CA PHE A 306 6.65 18.86 -29.88
C PHE A 306 6.67 19.85 -28.71
N THR A 307 5.58 19.94 -27.95
CA THR A 307 5.48 20.84 -26.79
C THR A 307 6.40 20.40 -25.66
N ASP A 308 6.50 19.09 -25.42
CA ASP A 308 7.43 18.52 -24.41
C ASP A 308 8.89 18.87 -24.73
N ILE A 309 9.29 18.83 -26.00
CA ILE A 309 10.65 19.25 -26.40
C ILE A 309 10.81 20.77 -26.32
N ALA A 310 9.81 21.53 -26.76
CA ALA A 310 9.85 22.99 -26.74
C ALA A 310 10.14 23.48 -25.31
N TRP A 311 9.35 23.02 -24.35
CA TRP A 311 9.48 23.40 -22.94
C TRP A 311 10.69 22.75 -22.25
N GLY A 312 10.98 21.47 -22.53
CA GLY A 312 12.07 20.75 -21.87
C GLY A 312 13.49 21.16 -22.27
N LYS A 313 13.67 21.81 -23.43
CA LYS A 313 14.98 22.30 -23.91
C LYS A 313 15.09 23.82 -23.99
N ASP A 314 14.11 24.56 -23.47
CA ASP A 314 13.95 26.00 -23.71
C ASP A 314 13.98 26.37 -25.21
N ASN A 315 13.62 25.43 -26.09
CA ASN A 315 13.63 25.63 -27.53
C ASN A 315 12.23 25.96 -28.03
N ILE A 316 11.72 27.11 -27.58
CA ILE A 316 10.35 27.57 -27.86
C ILE A 316 10.10 27.82 -29.36
N SER A 317 11.16 27.95 -30.17
CA SER A 317 11.03 28.04 -31.63
C SER A 317 10.31 26.83 -32.24
N LEU A 318 10.29 25.68 -31.55
CA LEU A 318 9.56 24.49 -32.00
C LEU A 318 8.04 24.70 -32.05
N CYS A 319 7.49 25.65 -31.30
CA CYS A 319 6.07 26.02 -31.44
C CYS A 319 5.75 26.52 -32.86
N GLU A 320 6.71 27.05 -33.61
CA GLU A 320 6.53 27.54 -34.99
C GLU A 320 6.22 26.42 -35.99
N ILE A 321 6.55 25.16 -35.64
CA ILE A 321 6.30 23.97 -36.47
C ILE A 321 4.83 23.52 -36.36
N ILE A 322 4.08 24.04 -35.38
CA ILE A 322 2.70 23.64 -35.12
C ILE A 322 1.77 24.46 -36.04
N ASP A 323 1.19 23.78 -37.02
CA ASP A 323 0.35 24.39 -38.05
C ASP A 323 -0.95 24.98 -37.46
N ASP A 324 -1.62 24.22 -36.58
CA ASP A 324 -2.86 24.64 -35.95
C ASP A 324 -2.62 25.84 -35.02
N VAL A 325 -3.28 26.96 -35.33
CA VAL A 325 -3.11 28.24 -34.65
C VAL A 325 -3.40 28.12 -33.15
N ARG A 326 -4.46 27.40 -32.76
CA ARG A 326 -4.86 27.28 -31.36
C ARG A 326 -3.84 26.44 -30.59
N LYS A 327 -3.37 25.34 -31.18
CA LYS A 327 -2.33 24.50 -30.60
C LYS A 327 -1.00 25.24 -30.46
N ARG A 328 -0.61 26.01 -31.47
CA ARG A 328 0.60 26.85 -31.44
C ARG A 328 0.52 27.92 -30.36
N ASP A 329 -0.61 28.62 -30.29
CA ASP A 329 -0.83 29.66 -29.28
C ASP A 329 -0.80 29.07 -27.87
N TRP A 330 -1.32 27.85 -27.68
CA TRP A 330 -1.19 27.10 -26.42
C TRP A 330 0.27 26.78 -26.07
N CYS A 331 1.07 26.35 -27.05
CA CYS A 331 2.50 26.09 -26.88
C CYS A 331 3.26 27.35 -26.38
N TYR A 332 2.99 28.50 -27.01
CA TYR A 332 3.58 29.78 -26.59
C TYR A 332 3.09 30.24 -25.22
N GLN A 333 1.81 30.04 -24.91
CA GLN A 333 1.28 30.38 -23.60
C GLN A 333 1.95 29.56 -22.50
N GLY A 334 2.12 28.24 -22.68
CA GLY A 334 2.85 27.40 -21.73
C GLY A 334 4.29 27.88 -21.51
N ALA A 335 4.99 28.18 -22.61
CA ALA A 335 6.35 28.71 -22.55
C ALA A 335 6.44 30.05 -21.80
N ALA A 336 5.49 30.96 -22.05
CA ALA A 336 5.40 32.25 -21.40
C ALA A 336 5.16 32.11 -19.88
N ASN A 337 4.35 31.14 -19.47
CA ASN A 337 4.02 30.90 -18.07
C ASN A 337 5.16 30.27 -17.27
N ASP A 338 5.93 29.38 -17.90
CA ASP A 338 7.03 28.65 -17.26
C ASP A 338 8.32 29.48 -17.21
N ILE A 339 8.64 30.19 -18.30
CA ILE A 339 9.86 31.03 -18.42
C ILE A 339 9.63 32.45 -17.88
N GLU A 340 8.37 32.87 -17.78
CA GLU A 340 7.95 34.24 -17.39
C GLU A 340 8.41 35.32 -18.37
N ASP A 341 8.61 34.95 -19.65
CA ASP A 341 8.97 35.86 -20.73
C ASP A 341 7.74 36.31 -21.55
N LEU A 342 7.40 37.59 -21.39
CA LEU A 342 6.31 38.27 -22.11
C LEU A 342 6.48 38.21 -23.65
N SER A 343 7.70 38.03 -24.15
CA SER A 343 7.97 37.93 -25.59
C SER A 343 7.18 36.79 -26.26
N TYR A 344 6.91 35.71 -25.53
CA TYR A 344 6.12 34.58 -26.03
C TYR A 344 4.62 34.88 -26.10
N CYS A 345 4.05 35.64 -25.14
CA CYS A 345 2.67 36.11 -25.25
C CYS A 345 2.47 36.97 -26.51
N LYS A 346 3.51 37.70 -26.96
CA LYS A 346 3.42 38.50 -28.19
C LYS A 346 3.28 37.65 -29.46
N LYS A 347 3.74 36.39 -29.44
CA LYS A 347 3.63 35.44 -30.56
C LYS A 347 2.26 34.78 -30.68
N ILE A 348 1.39 34.91 -29.67
CA ILE A 348 0.01 34.42 -29.68
C ILE A 348 -0.83 35.25 -30.66
N GLN A 349 -1.57 34.58 -31.55
CA GLN A 349 -2.42 35.22 -32.54
C GLN A 349 -3.82 35.52 -32.01
N GLU A 350 -4.42 34.59 -31.25
CA GLU A 350 -5.77 34.76 -30.72
C GLU A 350 -5.81 35.85 -29.63
N PRO A 351 -6.54 36.98 -29.83
CA PRO A 351 -6.48 38.13 -28.94
C PRO A 351 -6.85 37.83 -27.49
N VAL A 352 -7.88 37.00 -27.27
CA VAL A 352 -8.33 36.64 -25.92
C VAL A 352 -7.25 35.86 -25.17
N TRP A 353 -6.63 34.87 -25.84
CA TRP A 353 -5.59 34.04 -25.25
C TRP A 353 -4.31 34.85 -24.98
N LYS A 354 -4.00 35.80 -25.87
CA LYS A 354 -2.92 36.77 -25.68
C LYS A 354 -3.17 37.63 -24.45
N GLY A 355 -4.39 38.13 -24.27
CA GLY A 355 -4.81 38.87 -23.07
C GLY A 355 -4.60 38.06 -21.78
N TRP A 356 -5.07 36.81 -21.76
CA TRP A 356 -4.88 35.90 -20.61
C TRP A 356 -3.41 35.58 -20.33
N CYS A 357 -2.59 35.39 -21.37
CA CYS A 357 -1.15 35.17 -21.22
C CYS A 357 -0.46 36.38 -20.56
N VAL A 358 -0.68 37.58 -21.08
CA VAL A 358 -0.10 38.82 -20.53
C VAL A 358 -0.56 39.05 -19.10
N ARG A 359 -1.84 38.78 -18.81
CA ARG A 359 -2.41 38.85 -17.47
C ARG A 359 -1.67 37.94 -16.49
N HIS A 360 -1.48 36.68 -16.85
CA HIS A 360 -0.82 35.71 -15.95
C HIS A 360 0.59 36.18 -15.57
N ILE A 361 1.35 36.68 -16.54
CA ILE A 361 2.67 37.27 -16.27
C ILE A 361 2.54 38.52 -15.40
N ALA A 362 1.61 39.43 -15.71
CA ALA A 362 1.37 40.65 -14.93
C ALA A 362 1.04 40.36 -13.45
N GLU A 363 0.25 39.32 -13.18
CA GLU A 363 -0.08 38.84 -11.83
C GLU A 363 1.16 38.30 -11.11
N LYS A 364 1.92 37.41 -11.77
CA LYS A 364 3.17 36.86 -11.21
C LYS A 364 4.21 37.95 -10.91
N THR A 365 4.42 38.88 -11.84
CA THR A 365 5.41 39.97 -11.69
C THR A 365 4.88 41.17 -10.91
N LYS A 366 3.60 41.16 -10.50
CA LYS A 366 2.90 42.29 -9.86
C LYS A 366 3.00 43.59 -10.66
N ASN A 367 2.93 43.50 -11.98
CA ASN A 367 3.05 44.63 -12.89
C ASN A 367 1.84 44.70 -13.83
N ILE A 368 0.74 45.27 -13.33
CA ILE A 368 -0.52 45.39 -14.08
C ILE A 368 -0.39 46.27 -15.34
N ASP A 369 0.61 47.15 -15.38
CA ASP A 369 0.84 48.03 -16.52
C ASP A 369 1.26 47.26 -17.78
N LEU A 370 1.70 45.99 -17.63
CA LEU A 370 1.94 45.10 -18.78
C LEU A 370 0.70 44.90 -19.66
N CYS A 371 -0.51 44.97 -19.08
CA CYS A 371 -1.76 44.89 -19.84
C CYS A 371 -1.93 46.05 -20.83
N ASN A 372 -1.26 47.19 -20.61
CA ASN A 372 -1.30 48.32 -21.55
C ASN A 372 -0.56 48.03 -22.87
N SER A 373 0.24 46.96 -22.93
CA SER A 373 0.93 46.52 -24.15
C SER A 373 0.02 45.79 -25.15
N LEU A 374 -1.24 45.51 -24.78
CA LEU A 374 -2.23 44.86 -25.64
C LEU A 374 -2.93 45.90 -26.53
N GLU A 375 -2.92 45.66 -27.84
CA GLU A 375 -3.57 46.52 -28.85
C GLU A 375 -5.09 46.30 -28.93
N ASP A 376 -5.54 45.06 -28.74
CA ASP A 376 -6.96 44.71 -28.75
C ASP A 376 -7.61 45.13 -27.43
N GLU A 377 -8.64 45.99 -27.52
CA GLU A 377 -9.30 46.54 -26.34
C GLU A 377 -10.07 45.47 -25.53
N SER A 378 -10.55 44.40 -26.17
CA SER A 378 -11.18 43.27 -25.46
C SER A 378 -10.14 42.49 -24.65
N ALA A 379 -8.99 42.15 -25.25
CA ALA A 379 -7.89 41.47 -24.58
C ALA A 379 -7.32 42.31 -23.43
N LYS A 380 -7.21 43.63 -23.63
CA LYS A 380 -6.76 44.60 -22.62
C LYS A 380 -7.73 44.72 -21.46
N TYR A 381 -9.03 44.72 -21.73
CA TYR A 381 -10.07 44.66 -20.69
C TYR A 381 -9.95 43.37 -19.88
N GLU A 382 -9.92 42.21 -20.55
CA GLU A 382 -9.77 40.88 -19.91
C GLU A 382 -8.51 40.79 -19.03
N CYS A 383 -7.40 41.39 -19.48
CA CYS A 383 -6.16 41.44 -18.73
C CYS A 383 -6.26 42.24 -17.42
N LYS A 384 -7.09 43.29 -17.41
CA LYS A 384 -7.27 44.20 -16.26
C LYS A 384 -8.39 43.78 -15.29
N LEU A 385 -9.17 42.75 -15.61
CA LEU A 385 -10.23 42.20 -14.76
C LEU A 385 -9.66 41.47 -13.54
N GLN A 386 -8.94 42.14 -12.64
CA GLN A 386 -8.44 41.57 -11.39
C GLN A 386 -9.55 41.40 -10.35
#